data_AF-A0A6M0QMW3-F1
#
_entry.id   AF-A0A6M0QMW3-F1
#
_cell.length_a   1.000
_cell.length_b   1.000
_cell.length_c   1.000
_cell.angle_alpha   90.00
_cell.angle_beta   90.00
_cell.angle_gamma   90.00
#
_symmetry.space_group_name_H-M   'P 1'
#
loop_
_entity.id
_entity.type
_entity.pdbx_description
1 polymer ?
#
loop_
_entity_poly.entity_id
_entity_poly.type
_entity_poly.pdbx_seq_one_letter_code
_entity_poly.pdbx_strand_id
1 'polypeptide(L)' 'MVYIPVLVLAALVIGAAIGVWRAKRRGGKLLDLLQYAAAHAIPLMILALFVTIFLDRSGH' A
#
# COMPACT_ATOMS: atom_id res chain seq x y z
N MET A 1 10.48 -16.56 -11.65
CA MET A 1 9.19 -16.60 -10.92
C MET A 1 9.13 -15.31 -10.11
N VAL A 2 8.20 -14.39 -10.38
CA VAL A 2 8.11 -13.13 -9.62
C VAL A 2 7.30 -13.41 -8.35
N TYR A 3 7.95 -13.42 -7.19
CA TYR A 3 7.27 -13.59 -5.90
C TYR A 3 6.99 -12.21 -5.30
N ILE A 4 5.71 -11.90 -5.07
CA ILE A 4 5.32 -10.67 -4.39
C ILE A 4 5.29 -10.95 -2.88
N PRO A 5 6.02 -10.19 -2.05
CA PRO A 5 6.05 -10.42 -0.62
C PRO A 5 4.69 -10.17 0.02
N VAL A 6 4.31 -11.00 0.99
CA VAL A 6 3.06 -10.83 1.76
C VAL A 6 2.96 -9.45 2.43
N LEU A 7 4.09 -8.91 2.89
CA LEU A 7 4.17 -7.57 3.49
C LEU A 7 3.76 -6.47 2.49
N VAL A 8 4.14 -6.61 1.22
CA VAL A 8 3.79 -5.66 0.16
C VAL A 8 2.29 -5.72 -0.17
N LEU A 9 1.71 -6.93 -0.21
CA LEU A 9 0.27 -7.10 -0.40
C LEU A 9 -0.55 -6.55 0.78
N ALA A 10 -0.11 -6.80 2.01
CA ALA A 10 -0.74 -6.25 3.20
C ALA A 10 -0.71 -4.72 3.18
N ALA A 11 0.44 -4.13 2.83
CA ALA A 11 0.61 -2.69 2.71
C ALA A 11 -0.27 -2.06 1.62
N LEU A 12 -0.42 -2.74 0.47
CA LEU A 12 -1.35 -2.34 -0.59
C LEU A 12 -2.79 -2.28 -0.08
N VAL A 13 -3.28 -3.36 0.55
CA VAL A 13 -4.67 -3.45 1.02
C VAL A 13 -4.95 -2.40 2.10
N ILE A 14 -4.05 -2.27 3.09
CA ILE A 14 -4.19 -1.30 4.18
C ILE A 14 -4.17 0.13 3.63
N GLY A 15 -3.21 0.45 2.76
CA GLY A 15 -3.12 1.78 2.17
C GLY A 15 -4.32 2.13 1.31
N ALA A 16 -4.74 1.22 0.43
CA ALA A 16 -5.92 1.42 -0.39
C ALA A 16 -7.18 1.61 0.47
N ALA A 17 -7.37 0.81 1.52
CA ALA A 17 -8.51 0.93 2.43
C ALA A 17 -8.54 2.29 3.15
N ILE A 18 -7.40 2.76 3.67
CA ILE A 18 -7.27 4.09 4.30
C ILE A 18 -7.59 5.19 3.29
N GLY A 19 -7.04 5.09 2.08
CA GLY A 19 -7.27 6.04 1.00
C GLY A 19 -8.74 6.16 0.61
N VAL A 20 -9.39 5.03 0.34
CA VAL A 20 -10.83 4.98 0.00
C VAL A 20 -11.67 5.53 1.15
N TRP A 21 -11.38 5.14 2.39
CA TRP A 21 -12.11 5.65 3.55
C TRP A 21 -12.00 7.17 3.69
N ARG A 22 -10.80 7.72 3.49
CA ARG A 22 -10.56 9.17 3.54
C ARG A 22 -11.26 9.91 2.41
N ALA A 23 -11.27 9.38 1.18
CA ALA A 23 -11.99 9.95 0.06
C ALA A 23 -13.51 9.92 0.27
N LYS A 24 -14.06 8.81 0.76
CA LYS A 24 -15.49 8.68 1.10
C LYS A 24 -15.92 9.70 2.14
N ARG A 25 -15.13 9.91 3.19
CA ARG A 25 -15.41 10.94 4.22
C ARG A 25 -15.43 12.37 3.67
N ARG A 26 -14.80 12.61 2.52
CA ARG A 26 -14.76 13.90 1.84
C ARG A 26 -15.81 14.03 0.73
N GLY A 27 -16.69 13.04 0.54
CA GLY A 27 -17.69 13.03 -0.52
C GLY A 27 -17.12 12.87 -1.93
N GLY A 28 -15.91 12.31 -2.06
CA GLY A 28 -15.23 12.13 -3.34
C GLY A 28 -15.96 11.16 -4.29
N LYS A 29 -15.81 11.38 -5.59
CA LYS A 29 -16.32 10.50 -6.66
C LYS A 29 -15.38 9.31 -6.87
N LEU A 30 -15.74 8.40 -7.77
CA LEU A 30 -14.95 7.20 -8.07
C LEU A 30 -13.46 7.50 -8.36
N LEU A 31 -13.18 8.55 -9.14
CA LEU A 31 -11.81 8.95 -9.44
C LEU A 31 -11.05 9.42 -8.18
N ASP A 32 -11.70 10.13 -7.27
CA ASP A 32 -11.10 10.54 -5.99
C ASP A 32 -10.80 9.33 -5.10
N LEU A 33 -11.69 8.33 -5.09
CA LEU A 33 -11.49 7.09 -4.36
C LEU A 33 -10.25 6.36 -4.88
N LEU A 34 -10.11 6.22 -6.20
CA LEU A 34 -8.96 5.57 -6.83
C LEU A 34 -7.66 6.35 -6.57
N GLN A 35 -7.70 7.67 -6.72
CA GLN A 35 -6.53 8.52 -6.51
C GLN A 35 -6.07 8.50 -5.05
N TYR A 36 -6.99 8.59 -4.08
CA TYR A 36 -6.64 8.47 -2.68
C TYR A 36 -6.17 7.07 -2.31
N ALA A 37 -6.81 6.02 -2.85
CA ALA A 37 -6.35 4.64 -2.64
C ALA A 37 -4.89 4.48 -3.08
N ALA A 38 -4.57 4.90 -4.31
CA ALA A 38 -3.21 4.86 -4.84
C ALA A 38 -2.23 5.72 -4.03
N ALA A 39 -2.63 6.94 -3.65
CA ALA A 39 -1.80 7.86 -2.88
C ALA A 39 -1.38 7.32 -1.51
N HIS A 40 -2.15 6.41 -0.91
CA HIS A 40 -1.78 5.77 0.37
C HIS A 40 -1.18 4.37 0.17
N ALA A 41 -1.64 3.62 -0.81
CA ALA A 41 -1.11 2.29 -1.12
C ALA A 41 0.36 2.34 -1.56
N ILE A 42 0.71 3.23 -2.50
CA ILE A 42 2.05 3.26 -3.09
C ILE A 42 3.14 3.53 -2.04
N PRO A 43 3.04 4.57 -1.19
CA PRO A 43 4.06 4.81 -0.16
C PRO A 43 4.18 3.65 0.84
N LEU A 44 3.06 3.04 1.24
CA LEU A 44 3.08 1.89 2.15
C LEU A 44 3.72 0.67 1.49
N MET A 45 3.42 0.39 0.22
CA MET A 45 4.07 -0.68 -0.53
C MET A 45 5.57 -0.47 -0.64
N ILE A 46 6.02 0.76 -0.89
CA ILE A 46 7.44 1.12 -0.94
C ILE A 46 8.10 0.86 0.41
N LEU A 47 7.49 1.30 1.52
CA LEU A 47 8.00 1.01 2.86
C LEU A 47 8.06 -0.49 3.15
N ALA A 48 7.02 -1.24 2.83
CA ALA A 48 6.99 -2.70 3.01
C ALA A 48 8.02 -3.43 2.14
N LEU A 49 8.31 -2.93 0.94
CA LEU A 49 9.38 -3.45 0.10
C LEU A 49 10.74 -3.27 0.78
N PHE A 50 11.04 -2.08 1.31
CA PHE A 50 12.28 -1.85 2.04
C PHE A 50 12.39 -2.70 3.30
N VAL A 51 11.30 -2.85 4.06
CA VAL A 51 11.26 -3.74 5.24
C VAL A 51 11.53 -5.19 4.83
N THR A 52 10.91 -5.66 3.74
CA THR A 52 11.13 -7.01 3.23
C THR A 52 12.60 -7.22 2.87
N ILE A 53 13.18 -6.30 2.10
CA ILE A 53 14.59 -6.35 1.69
C ILE A 53 15.51 -6.34 2.90
N PHE A 54 15.21 -5.52 3.91
CA PHE A 54 16.01 -5.43 5.13
C PHE A 54 15.98 -6.75 5.90
N LEU A 55 14.79 -7.32 6.13
CA LEU A 55 14.64 -8.60 6.82
C LEU A 55 15.36 -9.74 6.09
N ASP A 56 15.21 -9.79 4.77
CA ASP A 56 15.86 -10.77 3.90
C ASP A 56 17.38 -10.66 4.00
N ARG A 57 17.92 -9.43 3.97
CA ARG A 57 19.38 -9.19 4.07
C ARG A 57 19.95 -9.29 5.48
N SER A 58 19.16 -9.04 6.52
CA SER A 58 19.61 -9.16 7.92
C SER A 58 19.68 -10.60 8.42
N GLY A 59 19.06 -11.55 7.71
CA GLY A 59 19.09 -12.97 8.04
C GLY A 59 20.26 -13.75 7.42
N HIS A 60 21.15 -13.06 6.70
CA HIS A 60 22.41 -13.59 6.15
C HIS A 60 23.60 -13.28 7.06
#